data_AF-A0A520SF17-F1
#
_entry.id   AF-A0A520SF17-F1
#
_cell.length_a   1.000
_cell.length_b   1.000
_cell.length_c   1.000
_cell.angle_alpha   90.00
_cell.angle_beta   90.00
_cell.angle_gamma   90.00
#
_symmetry.space_group_name_H-M   'P 1'
#
loop_
_entity.id
_entity.type
_entity.pdbx_description
1 polymer ?
#
loop_
_entity_poly.entity_id
_entity_poly.type
_entity_poly.pdbx_seq_one_letter_code
_entity_poly.pdbx_strand_id
1 'polypeptide(L)'
;MEVWAWVSQQTRSSTNNRRAANMSEPISVHVTTREGEQRTVTQGAGHQTLMQVLYDEDIGVEAVCGGCTSCATCHVLIEPEWMGKLPERDQAELMLLQYAEYYDPDRSRLSCQLDLNSELDGMPLTIAPEE
;
A
#
# COMPACT_ATOMS: atom_id res chain seq x y z
N MET A 1 -51.25 -12.03 -0.21
CA MET A 1 -51.50 -11.42 -1.53
C MET A 1 -51.81 -9.96 -1.27
N GLU A 2 -50.96 -9.15 -1.90
CA GLU A 2 -50.74 -7.71 -1.84
C GLU A 2 -52.01 -6.86 -1.80
N VAL A 3 -51.98 -5.66 -1.18
CA VAL A 3 -52.08 -4.37 -1.90
C VAL A 3 -52.20 -3.12 -0.96
N TRP A 4 -51.23 -2.17 -1.08
CA TRP A 4 -51.31 -0.67 -1.15
C TRP A 4 -52.37 0.09 -0.29
N ALA A 5 -52.20 1.27 0.34
CA ALA A 5 -51.15 2.28 0.48
C ALA A 5 -51.64 3.45 1.40
N TRP A 6 -50.68 4.23 1.91
CA TRP A 6 -50.69 5.71 2.08
C TRP A 6 -51.50 6.44 3.18
N VAL A 7 -50.78 7.18 4.04
CA VAL A 7 -50.85 8.65 4.25
C VAL A 7 -49.58 9.05 5.02
N SER A 8 -48.55 9.58 4.37
CA SER A 8 -48.28 10.98 4.04
C SER A 8 -48.09 11.95 5.22
N GLN A 9 -46.81 12.31 5.39
CA GLN A 9 -46.24 13.61 5.74
C GLN A 9 -46.16 14.06 7.21
N GLN A 10 -44.91 14.14 7.68
CA GLN A 10 -44.30 15.27 8.40
C GLN A 10 -42.78 14.98 8.53
N THR A 11 -41.79 15.85 8.45
CA THR A 11 -41.56 17.22 7.96
C THR A 11 -40.07 17.48 8.23
N ARG A 12 -39.38 18.15 7.29
CA ARG A 12 -38.23 19.07 7.49
C ARG A 12 -36.98 18.62 8.29
N SER A 13 -35.88 18.56 7.53
CA SER A 13 -34.61 19.28 7.75
C SER A 13 -33.80 19.13 9.06
N SER A 14 -32.56 18.67 8.83
CA SER A 14 -31.30 19.12 9.43
C SER A 14 -30.75 18.39 10.67
N THR A 15 -29.44 18.11 10.57
CA THR A 15 -28.48 17.62 11.58
C THR A 15 -28.74 16.21 12.13
N ASN A 16 -27.88 15.21 11.93
CA ASN A 16 -26.49 15.19 12.39
C ASN A 16 -25.74 14.00 11.74
N ASN A 17 -25.00 14.24 10.65
CA ASN A 17 -24.11 13.24 10.04
C ASN A 17 -22.80 13.16 10.85
N ARG A 18 -22.81 12.42 11.98
CA ARG A 18 -21.61 12.15 12.81
C ARG A 18 -21.27 10.66 12.91
N ARG A 19 -21.53 9.89 11.85
CA ARG A 19 -21.12 8.47 11.80
C ARG A 19 -20.47 8.04 10.48
N ALA A 20 -20.18 8.97 9.56
CA ALA A 20 -19.58 8.66 8.25
C ALA A 20 -18.23 9.39 8.01
N ALA A 21 -17.49 9.73 9.07
CA ALA A 21 -16.26 10.54 8.95
C ALA A 21 -14.94 9.76 9.04
N ASN A 22 -14.97 8.44 9.28
CA ASN A 22 -13.74 7.61 9.35
C ASN A 22 -13.83 6.38 8.43
N MET A 23 -14.06 6.60 7.14
CA MET A 23 -13.80 5.60 6.09
C MET A 23 -12.96 6.30 5.04
N SER A 24 -11.65 6.32 5.26
CA SER A 24 -10.69 6.80 4.28
C SER A 24 -10.74 5.89 3.05
N GLU A 25 -10.71 6.51 1.86
CA GLU A 25 -10.85 5.84 0.57
C GLU A 25 -9.83 4.71 0.40
N PRO A 26 -10.19 3.62 -0.30
CA PRO A 26 -9.25 2.53 -0.55
C PRO A 26 -8.07 3.03 -1.36
N ILE A 27 -6.88 2.54 -1.03
CA ILE A 27 -5.61 2.87 -1.67
C ILE A 27 -5.22 1.70 -2.56
N SER A 28 -4.92 1.98 -3.83
CA SER A 28 -4.47 1.00 -4.80
C SER A 28 -2.99 1.19 -5.14
N VAL A 29 -2.24 0.11 -5.33
CA VAL A 29 -0.87 0.12 -5.88
C VAL A 29 -0.77 -0.86 -7.05
N HIS A 30 0.05 -0.52 -8.04
CA HIS A 30 0.26 -1.32 -9.25
C HIS A 30 1.59 -2.04 -9.16
N VAL A 31 1.56 -3.36 -9.08
CA VAL A 31 2.71 -4.20 -8.79
C VAL A 31 3.10 -5.01 -10.01
N THR A 32 4.35 -4.89 -10.41
CA THR A 32 4.99 -5.82 -11.36
C THR A 32 5.66 -6.94 -10.57
N THR A 33 5.21 -8.19 -10.75
CA THR A 33 5.81 -9.35 -10.09
C THR A 33 7.16 -9.72 -10.73
N ARG A 34 7.90 -10.66 -10.13
CA ARG A 34 9.19 -11.15 -10.65
C ARG A 34 9.05 -11.83 -12.01
N GLU A 35 7.88 -12.41 -12.28
CA GLU A 35 7.51 -13.03 -13.56
C GLU A 35 7.08 -12.00 -14.61
N GLY A 36 7.01 -10.72 -14.25
CA GLY A 36 6.54 -9.63 -15.10
C GLY A 36 5.02 -9.47 -15.15
N GLU A 37 4.26 -10.20 -14.32
CA GLU A 37 2.81 -10.06 -14.23
C GLU A 37 2.44 -8.70 -13.61
N GLN A 38 1.41 -8.04 -14.14
CA GLN A 38 0.86 -6.83 -13.55
C GLN A 38 -0.30 -7.18 -12.62
N ARG A 39 -0.18 -6.83 -11.34
CA ARG A 39 -1.21 -6.97 -10.31
C ARG A 39 -1.62 -5.59 -9.80
N THR A 40 -2.89 -5.44 -9.42
CA THR A 40 -3.32 -4.26 -8.66
C THR A 40 -3.77 -4.71 -7.29
N VAL A 41 -3.12 -4.19 -6.26
CA VAL A 41 -3.49 -4.46 -4.87
C VAL A 41 -4.27 -3.27 -4.36
N THR A 42 -5.42 -3.53 -3.76
CA THR A 42 -6.26 -2.48 -3.17
C THR A 42 -6.48 -2.80 -1.71
N GLN A 43 -6.13 -1.87 -0.83
CA GLN A 43 -6.44 -1.99 0.58
C GLN A 43 -7.32 -0.85 1.07
N GLY A 44 -8.20 -1.17 2.01
CA GLY A 44 -8.89 -0.17 2.80
C GLY A 44 -7.87 0.67 3.57
N ALA A 45 -8.21 1.93 3.80
CA ALA A 45 -7.31 2.80 4.56
C ALA A 45 -7.07 2.26 5.98
N GLY A 46 -5.81 2.23 6.39
CA GLY A 46 -5.36 1.67 7.66
C GLY A 46 -3.88 1.94 7.92
N HIS A 47 -3.36 1.38 9.01
CA HIS A 47 -1.96 1.46 9.41
C HIS A 47 -1.22 0.18 9.01
N GLN A 48 -1.17 -0.13 7.72
CA GLN A 48 -0.40 -1.25 7.19
C GLN A 48 0.78 -0.72 6.39
N THR A 49 1.90 -1.45 6.48
CA THR A 49 3.04 -1.22 5.61
C THR A 49 2.78 -1.82 4.23
N LEU A 50 3.45 -1.30 3.21
CA LEU A 50 3.39 -1.85 1.86
C LEU A 50 3.81 -3.34 1.84
N MET A 51 4.82 -3.72 2.63
CA MET A 51 5.22 -5.13 2.75
C MET A 51 4.08 -6.03 3.23
N GLN A 52 3.35 -5.63 4.27
CA GLN A 52 2.25 -6.44 4.81
C GLN A 52 1.18 -6.67 3.74
N VAL A 53 0.84 -5.62 3.00
CA VAL A 53 -0.13 -5.66 1.92
C VAL A 53 0.32 -6.61 0.80
N LEU A 54 1.59 -6.53 0.39
CA LEU A 54 2.15 -7.41 -0.64
C LEU A 54 2.28 -8.86 -0.18
N TYR A 55 2.59 -9.09 1.10
CA TYR A 55 2.72 -10.41 1.70
C TYR A 55 1.37 -11.10 1.87
N ASP A 56 0.36 -10.37 2.36
CA ASP A 56 -1.00 -10.89 2.56
C ASP A 56 -1.66 -11.29 1.23
N GLU A 57 -1.31 -10.61 0.14
CA GLU A 57 -1.78 -10.91 -1.23
C GLU A 57 -0.92 -11.95 -1.97
N ASP A 58 0.12 -12.50 -1.32
CA ASP A 58 1.03 -13.50 -1.89
C ASP A 58 1.75 -13.01 -3.17
N ILE A 59 2.21 -11.74 -3.18
CA ILE A 59 2.84 -11.09 -4.33
C ILE A 59 4.37 -11.00 -4.14
N GLY A 60 4.99 -12.16 -3.97
CA GLY A 60 6.43 -12.35 -4.15
C GLY A 60 7.38 -11.73 -3.10
N VAL A 61 6.88 -10.97 -2.12
CA VAL A 61 7.69 -10.55 -0.97
C VAL A 61 7.74 -11.66 0.08
N GLU A 62 8.93 -12.03 0.57
CA GLU A 62 9.05 -13.13 1.54
C GLU A 62 8.91 -12.64 2.99
N ALA A 63 9.23 -11.37 3.24
CA ALA A 63 9.08 -10.72 4.56
C ALA A 63 9.74 -11.46 5.74
N VAL A 64 10.88 -12.12 5.53
CA VAL A 64 11.55 -13.03 6.49
C VAL A 64 11.72 -12.45 7.90
N CYS A 65 12.10 -11.17 8.03
CA CYS A 65 12.29 -10.54 9.34
C CYS A 65 11.02 -9.92 9.95
N GLY A 66 9.88 -9.97 9.25
CA GLY A 66 8.61 -9.38 9.71
C GLY A 66 8.59 -7.85 9.77
N GLY A 67 9.52 -7.17 9.09
CA GLY A 67 9.57 -5.70 9.02
C GLY A 67 10.50 -5.01 10.02
N CYS A 68 11.37 -5.75 10.71
CA CYS A 68 12.32 -5.21 11.69
C CYS A 68 13.62 -4.63 11.08
N THR A 69 13.67 -4.39 9.77
CA THR A 69 14.85 -3.83 9.07
C THR A 69 16.13 -4.64 9.33
N SER A 70 16.03 -5.97 9.25
CA SER A 70 17.14 -6.91 9.46
C SER A 70 17.43 -7.80 8.25
N CYS A 71 16.67 -7.66 7.17
CA CYS A 71 16.85 -8.38 5.90
C CYS A 71 16.42 -7.50 4.71
N ALA A 72 16.72 -7.95 3.49
CA ALA A 72 16.34 -7.26 2.25
C ALA A 72 15.23 -7.98 1.44
N THR A 73 14.63 -9.06 1.95
CA THR A 73 13.64 -9.89 1.21
C THR A 73 12.27 -9.24 0.95
N CYS A 74 12.11 -7.96 1.30
CA CYS A 74 10.95 -7.12 0.98
C CYS A 74 11.32 -5.98 0.01
N HIS A 75 12.46 -6.12 -0.68
CA HIS A 75 13.01 -5.16 -1.62
C HIS A 75 12.07 -4.98 -2.83
N VAL A 76 11.71 -3.73 -3.06
CA VAL A 76 10.91 -3.27 -4.20
C VAL A 76 11.62 -2.13 -4.91
N LEU A 77 11.31 -1.96 -6.19
CA LEU A 77 11.74 -0.84 -7.02
C LEU A 77 10.54 0.07 -7.25
N ILE A 78 10.62 1.31 -6.80
CA ILE A 78 9.57 2.33 -6.96
C ILE A 78 9.99 3.30 -8.05
N GLU A 79 9.03 3.77 -8.84
CA GLU A 79 9.34 4.72 -9.91
C GLU A 79 9.89 6.06 -9.35
N PRO A 80 10.95 6.64 -9.96
CA PRO A 80 11.63 7.83 -9.41
C PRO A 80 10.70 9.02 -9.13
N GLU A 81 9.63 9.17 -9.91
CA GLU A 81 8.63 10.23 -9.74
C GLU A 81 7.88 10.15 -8.40
N TRP A 82 7.83 8.97 -7.78
CA TRP A 82 7.14 8.73 -6.51
C TRP A 82 8.06 8.83 -5.29
N MET A 83 9.37 8.78 -5.50
CA MET A 83 10.36 8.79 -4.41
C MET A 83 10.24 10.02 -3.51
N GLY A 84 9.88 11.18 -4.08
CA GLY A 84 9.68 12.42 -3.32
C GLY A 84 8.46 12.41 -2.39
N LYS A 85 7.56 11.42 -2.51
CA LYS A 85 6.41 11.22 -1.62
C LYS A 85 6.71 10.24 -0.47
N LEU A 86 7.84 9.56 -0.52
CA LEU A 86 8.22 8.57 0.47
C LEU A 86 9.09 9.21 1.55
N PRO A 87 9.09 8.68 2.78
CA PRO A 87 10.10 9.06 3.76
C PRO A 87 11.51 8.76 3.23
N GLU A 88 12.49 9.57 3.63
CA GLU A 88 13.89 9.29 3.34
C GLU A 88 14.29 7.94 3.93
N ARG A 89 15.17 7.23 3.21
CA ARG A 89 15.72 5.97 3.71
C ARG A 89 16.61 6.27 4.92
N ASP A 90 16.42 5.53 6.00
CA ASP A 90 17.33 5.62 7.13
C ASP A 90 18.66 4.88 6.85
N GLN A 91 19.61 4.99 7.78
CA GLN A 91 20.91 4.35 7.63
C GLN A 91 20.83 2.82 7.58
N ALA A 92 19.89 2.22 8.32
CA ALA A 92 19.75 0.76 8.38
C ALA A 92 19.16 0.20 7.08
N GLU A 93 18.13 0.85 6.55
CA GLU A 93 17.54 0.57 5.23
C GLU A 93 18.60 0.71 4.13
N LEU A 94 19.34 1.83 4.10
CA LEU A 94 20.41 2.06 3.13
C LEU A 94 21.49 0.99 3.18
N MET A 95 21.94 0.64 4.39
CA MET A 95 22.98 -0.37 4.60
C MET A 95 22.55 -1.75 4.10
N LEU A 96 21.29 -2.13 4.24
CA LEU A 96 20.80 -3.41 3.70
C LEU A 96 20.69 -3.34 2.17
N LEU A 97 20.09 -2.27 1.64
CA LEU A 97 19.87 -2.10 0.21
C LEU A 97 21.18 -2.01 -0.59
N GLN A 98 22.22 -1.36 -0.09
CA GLN A 98 23.48 -1.21 -0.84
C GLN A 98 24.23 -2.54 -1.06
N TYR A 99 23.91 -3.59 -0.28
CA TYR A 99 24.47 -4.93 -0.44
C TYR A 99 23.54 -5.86 -1.23
N ALA A 100 22.34 -5.39 -1.58
CA ALA A 100 21.39 -6.12 -2.40
C ALA A 100 21.89 -6.22 -3.86
N GLU A 101 21.65 -7.36 -4.52
CA GLU A 101 22.17 -7.61 -5.89
C GLU A 101 21.57 -6.63 -6.91
N TYR A 102 20.28 -6.31 -6.74
CA TYR A 102 19.51 -5.44 -7.64
C TYR A 102 19.34 -4.02 -7.08
N TYR A 103 20.33 -3.53 -6.33
CA TYR A 103 20.29 -2.20 -5.76
C TYR A 103 20.28 -1.11 -6.85
N ASP A 104 19.26 -0.26 -6.80
CA ASP A 104 19.13 0.95 -7.58
C ASP A 104 18.97 2.14 -6.60
N PRO A 105 19.92 3.08 -6.53
CA PRO A 105 19.85 4.20 -5.59
C PRO A 105 18.62 5.10 -5.80
N ASP A 106 18.12 5.17 -7.02
CA ASP A 106 16.99 6.02 -7.39
C ASP A 106 15.64 5.34 -7.17
N ARG A 107 15.61 4.01 -7.00
CA ARG A 107 14.35 3.24 -7.00
C ARG A 107 14.19 2.25 -5.84
N SER A 108 15.28 1.71 -5.30
CA SER A 108 15.23 0.63 -4.30
C SER A 108 14.66 1.10 -2.97
N ARG A 109 13.69 0.37 -2.42
CA ARG A 109 13.15 0.55 -1.08
C ARG A 109 12.92 -0.80 -0.41
N LEU A 110 12.98 -0.81 0.92
CA LEU A 110 12.40 -1.90 1.71
C LEU A 110 10.93 -1.58 1.95
N SER A 111 10.03 -2.34 1.31
CA SER A 111 8.58 -2.09 1.39
C SER A 111 8.02 -2.15 2.82
N CYS A 112 8.73 -2.76 3.77
CA CYS A 112 8.34 -2.78 5.18
C CYS A 112 8.57 -1.44 5.90
N GLN A 113 9.35 -0.53 5.32
CA GLN A 113 9.61 0.81 5.86
C GLN A 113 8.66 1.87 5.28
N LEU A 114 7.68 1.44 4.49
CA LEU A 114 6.73 2.30 3.79
C LEU A 114 5.33 2.07 4.33
N ASP A 115 4.77 3.07 4.99
CA ASP A 115 3.36 3.06 5.38
C ASP A 115 2.47 3.30 4.16
N LEU A 116 1.51 2.41 3.92
CA LEU A 116 0.54 2.57 2.85
C LEU A 116 -0.45 3.68 3.21
N ASN A 117 -0.34 4.81 2.54
CA ASN A 117 -1.17 5.99 2.77
C ASN A 117 -1.73 6.54 1.46
N SER A 118 -2.66 7.50 1.55
CA SER A 118 -3.38 8.05 0.39
C SER A 118 -2.49 8.74 -0.64
N GLU A 119 -1.29 9.20 -0.27
CA GLU A 119 -0.36 9.82 -1.23
C GLU A 119 0.26 8.79 -2.18
N LEU A 120 0.17 7.51 -1.82
CA LEU A 120 0.68 6.36 -2.58
C LEU A 120 -0.39 5.70 -3.47
N ASP A 121 -1.60 6.26 -3.52
CA ASP A 121 -2.66 5.72 -4.38
C ASP A 121 -2.29 5.83 -5.86
N GLY A 122 -2.33 4.69 -6.56
CA GLY A 122 -1.89 4.52 -7.94
C GLY A 122 -0.38 4.34 -8.10
N MET A 123 0.40 4.16 -7.03
CA MET A 123 1.86 4.04 -7.12
C MET A 123 2.26 2.76 -7.88
N PRO A 124 3.04 2.88 -8.97
CA PRO A 124 3.67 1.74 -9.62
C PRO A 124 4.91 1.30 -8.85
N LEU A 125 5.07 -0.01 -8.73
CA LEU A 125 6.25 -0.64 -8.16
C LEU A 125 6.54 -2.00 -8.80
N THR A 126 7.77 -2.45 -8.68
CA THR A 126 8.22 -3.77 -9.14
C THR A 126 8.84 -4.52 -7.98
N ILE A 127 8.49 -5.80 -7.82
CA ILE A 127 9.18 -6.68 -6.87
C ILE A 127 10.59 -6.93 -7.39
N ALA A 128 11.61 -6.65 -6.57
CA ALA A 128 12.99 -6.91 -6.96
C ALA A 128 13.18 -8.42 -7.23
N PRO A 129 14.06 -8.81 -8.17
CA PRO A 129 14.40 -10.23 -8.37
C PRO A 129 14.94 -10.86 -7.08
N GLU A 130 14.97 -12.19 -7.03
CA GLU A 130 15.53 -12.90 -5.87
C GLU A 130 17.02 -12.58 -5.69
N GLU A 131 17.43 -12.44 -4.43
CA GLU A 131 18.81 -12.22 -3.98
C GLU A 131 19.62 -13.52 -3.94
#